data_AF-A0A800IFY9-F1
#
_entry.id   AF-A0A800IFY9-F1
#
_cell.length_a   1.000
_cell.length_b   1.000
_cell.length_c   1.000
_cell.angle_alpha   90.00
_cell.angle_beta   90.00
_cell.angle_gamma   90.00
#
_symmetry.space_group_name_H-M   'P 1'
#
loop_
_entity.id
_entity.type
_entity.pdbx_description
1 polymer ?
#
loop_
_entity_poly.entity_id
_entity_poly.type
_entity_poly.pdbx_seq_one_letter_code
_entity_poly.pdbx_strand_id
1 'polypeptide(L)' 'MIESVTSAQWPTTAPRPAYSVLDCSKLLATFGIRQRPWRSGLVKVIAKVFKQSE' A
#
# COMPACT_ATOMS: atom_id res chain seq x y z
N MET A 1 -20.67 10.07 0.38
CA MET A 1 -20.58 8.87 -0.50
C MET A 1 -19.17 8.84 -1.08
N ILE A 2 -18.54 7.68 -1.20
CA ILE A 2 -17.19 7.55 -1.78
C ILE A 2 -17.34 6.89 -3.16
N GLU A 3 -16.74 7.47 -4.18
CA GLU A 3 -16.84 7.03 -5.57
C GLU A 3 -15.44 6.76 -6.15
N SER A 4 -15.35 5.75 -7.03
CA SER A 4 -14.11 5.43 -7.75
C SER A 4 -13.89 6.39 -8.91
N VAL A 5 -12.64 6.79 -9.13
CA VAL A 5 -12.23 7.64 -10.25
C VAL A 5 -10.99 7.07 -10.95
N THR A 6 -10.84 7.40 -12.22
CA THR A 6 -9.66 7.09 -13.05
C THR A 6 -8.54 8.12 -12.84
N SER A 7 -7.31 7.76 -13.19
CA SER A 7 -6.18 8.70 -13.14
C SER A 7 -6.34 9.89 -14.09
N ALA A 8 -7.10 9.75 -15.19
CA ALA A 8 -7.35 10.83 -16.14
C ALA A 8 -8.23 11.95 -15.56
N GLN A 9 -9.08 11.62 -14.58
CA GLN A 9 -9.93 12.63 -13.90
C GLN A 9 -9.11 13.55 -12.99
N TRP A 10 -7.90 13.13 -12.59
CA TRP A 10 -7.00 13.89 -11.72
C TRP A 10 -5.56 13.80 -12.21
N PRO A 11 -5.22 14.52 -13.30
CA PRO A 11 -3.91 14.43 -13.92
C PRO A 11 -2.82 15.01 -13.01
N THR A 12 -1.65 14.37 -13.02
CA THR A 12 -0.47 14.85 -12.34
C THR A 12 0.69 14.98 -13.32
N THR A 13 1.61 15.93 -13.07
CA THR A 13 2.76 16.18 -13.95
C THR A 13 3.60 14.94 -14.19
N ALA A 14 3.84 14.14 -13.14
CA ALA A 14 4.52 12.86 -13.27
C ALA A 14 3.52 11.75 -13.68
N PRO A 15 3.82 10.97 -14.73
CA PRO A 15 2.98 9.85 -15.13
C PRO A 15 3.03 8.74 -14.08
N ARG A 16 1.88 8.11 -13.81
CA ARG A 16 1.74 7.01 -12.85
C ARG A 16 1.57 5.70 -13.61
N PRO A 17 2.37 4.65 -13.31
CA PRO A 17 2.12 3.32 -13.84
C PRO A 17 0.74 2.83 -13.40
N ALA A 18 -0.01 2.23 -14.33
CA ALA A 18 -1.32 1.64 -14.01
C ALA A 18 -1.21 0.43 -13.07
N TYR A 19 -0.06 -0.26 -13.08
CA TYR A 19 0.21 -1.42 -12.24
C TYR A 19 1.66 -1.39 -11.76
N SER A 20 1.86 -1.34 -10.44
CA SER A 20 3.18 -1.24 -9.81
C SER A 20 3.34 -2.22 -8.64
N VAL A 21 2.60 -3.33 -8.65
CA VAL A 21 2.76 -4.40 -7.64
C VAL A 21 4.07 -5.13 -7.90
N LEU A 22 4.89 -5.28 -6.85
CA LEU A 22 6.19 -5.94 -6.94
C LEU A 22 6.06 -7.44 -6.68
N ASP A 23 6.81 -8.25 -7.43
CA ASP A 23 7.04 -9.65 -7.09
C ASP A 23 8.10 -9.76 -6.00
N CYS A 24 7.68 -10.25 -4.82
CA CYS A 24 8.55 -10.45 -3.67
C CYS A 24 9.01 -11.91 -3.50
N SER A 25 8.87 -12.76 -4.51
CA SER A 25 9.25 -14.19 -4.44
C SER A 25 10.73 -14.39 -4.11
N LYS A 26 11.61 -13.51 -4.61
CA LYS A 26 13.05 -13.55 -4.29
C LYS A 26 13.31 -13.35 -2.79
N LEU A 27 12.61 -12.42 -2.15
CA LEU A 27 12.78 -12.17 -0.72
C LEU A 27 12.39 -13.42 0.11
N LEU A 28 11.31 -14.07 -0.28
CA LEU A 28 10.86 -15.32 0.35
C LEU A 28 11.88 -16.44 0.13
N ALA A 29 12.33 -16.66 -1.11
CA ALA A 29 13.26 -17.73 -1.43
C ALA A 29 14.64 -17.54 -0.78
N THR A 30 15.14 -16.31 -0.73
CA THR A 30 16.49 -16.02 -0.19
C THR A 30 16.50 -15.93 1.33
N PHE A 31 15.47 -15.36 1.95
CA PHE A 31 15.48 -15.03 3.38
C PHE A 31 14.35 -15.67 4.19
N GLY A 32 13.43 -16.41 3.55
CA GLY A 32 12.24 -16.96 4.22
C GLY A 32 11.20 -15.88 4.61
N ILE A 33 11.36 -14.64 4.16
CA ILE A 33 10.50 -13.52 4.56
C ILE A 33 9.32 -13.40 3.60
N ARG A 34 8.11 -13.61 4.13
CA ARG A 34 6.86 -13.37 3.40
C ARG A 34 6.29 -11.99 3.72
N GLN A 35 5.83 -11.28 2.70
CA GLN A 35 5.13 -10.01 2.89
C GLN A 35 3.81 -10.21 3.65
N ARG A 36 3.57 -9.34 4.63
CA ARG A 36 2.33 -9.36 5.41
C ARG A 36 1.18 -8.78 4.57
N PRO A 37 -0.06 -9.29 4.70
CA PRO A 37 -1.22 -8.67 4.05
C PRO A 37 -1.36 -7.19 4.46
N TRP A 38 -1.41 -6.28 3.49
CA TRP A 38 -1.34 -4.84 3.76
C TRP A 38 -2.46 -4.34 4.67
N ARG A 39 -3.68 -4.89 4.55
CA ARG A 39 -4.83 -4.54 5.41
C ARG A 39 -4.51 -4.75 6.90
N SER A 40 -3.89 -5.88 7.23
CA SER A 40 -3.48 -6.19 8.60
C SER A 40 -2.37 -5.26 9.11
N GLY A 41 -1.49 -4.79 8.22
CA GLY A 41 -0.46 -3.81 8.53
C GLY A 41 -1.06 -2.43 8.80
N LEU A 42 -1.99 -1.99 7.93
CA LEU A 42 -2.65 -0.69 8.01
C LEU A 42 -3.39 -0.52 9.34
N VAL A 43 -4.16 -1.53 9.79
CA VAL A 43 -4.86 -1.48 11.08
C VAL A 43 -3.90 -1.18 12.23
N LYS A 44 -2.72 -1.84 12.25
CA LYS A 44 -1.71 -1.61 13.29
C LYS A 44 -1.12 -0.20 13.24
N VAL A 45 -0.88 0.33 12.03
CA VAL A 45 -0.35 1.69 11.85
C VAL A 45 -1.37 2.73 12.32
N ILE A 46 -2.63 2.61 11.88
CA ILE A 46 -3.71 3.51 12.32
C ILE A 46 -3.83 3.47 13.84
N ALA A 47 -3.94 2.28 14.44
CA ALA A 47 -4.02 2.14 15.89
C ALA A 47 -2.83 2.78 16.62
N LYS A 48 -1.61 2.71 16.06
CA LYS A 48 -0.42 3.36 16.62
C LYS A 48 -0.51 4.88 16.53
N VAL A 49 -0.89 5.43 15.37
CA VAL A 49 -0.99 6.88 15.14
C VAL A 49 -2.01 7.51 16.09
N PHE A 50 -3.18 6.89 16.25
CA PHE A 50 -4.25 7.42 17.09
C PHE A 50 -4.09 7.11 18.58
N LYS A 51 -3.20 6.19 18.98
CA LYS A 51 -2.81 5.99 20.38
C LYS A 51 -1.83 7.03 20.91
N GLN A 52 -1.11 7.74 20.03
CA GLN A 52 -0.17 8.80 20.42
C GLN A 52 -0.84 10.17 20.60
N SER A 53 -2.15 10.25 20.38
CA SER A 53 -2.94 11.48 20.53
C SER A 53 -3.53 11.65 21.94
N GLU A 54 -3.02 10.91 22.93
CA GLU A 54 -3.29 11.08 24.36
C GLU A 54 -2.05 11.64 25.08
#